data_AF-A0A1F1GCZ0-F1
#
_entry.id   AF-A0A1F1GCZ0-F1
#
_cell.length_a   1.000
_cell.length_b   1.000
_cell.length_c   1.000
_cell.angle_alpha   90.00
_cell.angle_beta   90.00
_cell.angle_gamma   90.00
#
_symmetry.space_group_name_H-M   'P 1'
#
loop_
_entity.id
_entity.type
_entity.pdbx_description
1 polymer ?
#
loop_
_entity_poly.entity_id
_entity_poly.type
_entity_poly.pdbx_seq_one_letter_code
_entity_poly.pdbx_strand_id
1 'polypeptide(L)' 'MSNENKGHISPAWPKNSPREHAITEISAPFAGASSPFGDDLILPMPAEKLNYVHPYTRINR' A
#
# COMPACT_ATOMS: atom_id res chain seq x y z
N MET A 1 -6.04 4.87 -48.93
CA MET A 1 -5.08 3.90 -48.34
C MET A 1 -5.10 4.11 -46.84
N SER A 2 -5.24 3.01 -46.10
CA SER A 2 -5.77 2.90 -44.74
C SER A 2 -5.08 3.76 -43.68
N ASN A 3 -5.90 4.27 -42.75
CA ASN A 3 -5.50 4.94 -41.51
C ASN A 3 -4.61 4.01 -40.68
N GLU A 4 -3.41 4.45 -40.33
CA GLU A 4 -2.44 3.68 -39.56
C GLU A 4 -2.87 3.68 -38.08
N ASN A 5 -3.44 2.56 -37.64
CA ASN A 5 -3.91 2.37 -36.27
C ASN A 5 -2.73 2.53 -35.30
N LYS A 6 -2.69 3.66 -34.58
CA LYS A 6 -1.82 3.84 -33.40
C LYS A 6 -2.14 2.70 -32.44
N GLY A 7 -1.24 1.70 -32.43
CA GLY A 7 -1.39 0.47 -31.67
C GLY A 7 -1.80 0.80 -30.25
N HIS A 8 -2.87 0.15 -29.79
CA HIS A 8 -3.32 0.20 -28.41
C HIS A 8 -2.11 -0.07 -27.49
N ILE A 9 -1.64 0.97 -26.80
CA ILE A 9 -0.60 0.85 -25.79
C ILE A 9 -1.30 0.28 -24.57
N SER A 10 -1.46 -1.05 -24.53
CA SER A 10 -1.75 -1.70 -23.26
C SER A 10 -0.60 -1.33 -22.32
N PRO A 11 -0.85 -0.86 -21.08
CA PRO A 11 0.20 -0.76 -20.10
C PRO A 11 0.83 -2.16 -19.99
N ALA A 12 2.07 -2.28 -20.46
CA ALA A 12 2.77 -3.54 -20.39
C ALA A 12 2.99 -3.84 -18.91
N TRP A 13 2.45 -4.97 -18.45
CA TRP A 13 2.78 -5.49 -17.13
C TRP A 13 4.30 -5.64 -17.04
N PRO A 14 4.92 -5.34 -15.89
CA PRO A 14 6.36 -5.41 -15.73
C PRO A 14 6.87 -6.79 -16.16
N LYS A 15 7.90 -6.81 -17.02
CA LYS A 15 8.52 -8.05 -17.48
C LYS A 15 9.29 -8.68 -16.32
N ASN A 16 8.62 -9.61 -15.64
CA ASN A 16 9.08 -10.45 -14.54
C ASN A 16 10.62 -10.58 -14.40
N SER A 17 11.22 -9.69 -13.61
CA SER A 17 12.38 -10.06 -12.79
C SER A 17 11.89 -10.96 -11.65
N PRO A 18 12.66 -11.94 -11.15
CA PRO A 18 12.20 -12.98 -10.20
C PRO A 18 11.61 -12.51 -8.85
N ARG A 19 11.32 -11.22 -8.66
CA ARG A 19 10.63 -10.63 -7.49
C ARG A 19 9.65 -9.49 -7.82
N GLU A 20 9.26 -9.29 -9.08
CA GLU A 20 8.38 -8.17 -9.50
C GLU A 20 6.88 -8.50 -9.55
N HIS A 21 6.45 -9.62 -8.96
CA HIS A 21 5.02 -9.85 -8.77
C HIS A 21 4.49 -8.97 -7.64
N ALA A 22 3.29 -8.42 -7.80
CA ALA A 22 2.59 -7.77 -6.70
C ALA A 22 2.52 -8.77 -5.53
N ILE A 23 2.95 -8.34 -4.33
CA ILE A 23 2.93 -9.19 -3.14
C ILE A 23 1.47 -9.48 -2.82
N THR A 24 1.04 -10.69 -3.15
CA THR A 24 -0.26 -11.26 -2.78
C THR A 24 -0.10 -12.16 -1.56
N GLU A 25 -1.22 -12.47 -0.88
CA GLU A 25 -1.24 -13.39 0.27
C GLU A 25 -0.57 -14.75 -0.04
N ILE A 26 -0.63 -15.22 -1.29
CA ILE A 26 -0.07 -16.52 -1.72
C ILE A 26 1.45 -16.43 -1.94
N SER A 27 1.94 -15.28 -2.38
CA SER A 27 3.37 -15.06 -2.69
C SER A 27 4.18 -14.51 -1.52
N ALA A 28 3.52 -14.17 -0.41
CA ALA A 28 4.18 -13.62 0.76
C ALA A 28 5.09 -14.67 1.42
N PRO A 29 6.28 -14.28 1.93
CA PRO A 29 7.19 -15.20 2.60
C PRO A 29 6.65 -15.73 3.93
N PHE A 30 5.63 -15.08 4.51
CA PHE A 30 5.03 -15.42 5.79
C PHE A 30 3.52 -15.59 5.63
N ALA A 31 2.93 -16.50 6.39
CA ALA A 31 1.49 -16.69 6.43
C ALA A 31 0.83 -15.55 7.23
N GLY A 32 -0.12 -14.85 6.60
CA GLY A 32 -0.84 -13.73 7.20
C GLY A 32 -0.61 -12.42 6.46
N ALA A 33 -1.42 -11.41 6.77
CA ALA A 33 -1.23 -10.07 6.23
C ALA A 33 0.06 -9.47 6.81
N SER A 34 0.97 -9.03 5.94
CA SER A 34 2.13 -8.24 6.38
C SER A 34 1.63 -7.02 7.15
N SER A 35 2.24 -6.77 8.31
CA SER A 35 1.94 -5.56 9.10
C SER A 35 2.07 -4.33 8.20
N PRO A 36 1.08 -3.42 8.17
CA PRO A 36 1.17 -2.19 7.39
C PRO A 36 2.27 -1.25 7.91
N PHE A 37 2.80 -1.51 9.10
CA PHE A 37 3.84 -0.71 9.74
C PHE A 37 5.26 -1.29 9.59
N GLY A 38 5.41 -2.43 8.92
CA GLY A 38 6.67 -3.16 8.84
C GLY A 38 7.07 -3.84 10.16
N ASP A 39 8.24 -4.47 10.15
CA ASP A 39 8.77 -5.25 11.29
C ASP A 39 9.57 -4.38 12.27
N ASP A 40 9.95 -3.17 11.87
CA ASP A 40 10.76 -2.25 12.67
C ASP A 40 9.93 -1.52 13.75
N LEU A 41 8.59 -1.52 13.61
CA LEU A 41 7.70 -0.81 14.53
C LEU A 41 7.30 -1.69 15.73
N ILE A 42 7.78 -1.32 16.90
CA ILE A 42 7.41 -1.98 18.17
C ILE A 42 6.11 -1.36 18.69
N LEU A 43 5.07 -2.19 18.83
CA LEU A 43 3.78 -1.83 19.40
C LEU A 43 3.63 -2.44 20.81
N PRO A 44 2.92 -1.78 21.74
CA PRO A 44 2.26 -0.48 21.60
C PRO A 44 3.25 0.70 21.69
N MET A 45 3.01 1.74 20.90
CA MET A 45 3.79 2.98 21.03
C MET A 45 3.34 3.81 22.24
N PRO A 46 4.26 4.54 22.91
CA PRO A 46 3.90 5.54 23.91
C PRO A 46 2.94 6.60 23.33
N ALA A 47 1.96 7.03 24.14
CA ALA A 47 0.93 7.96 23.70
C ALA A 47 1.51 9.33 23.31
N GLU A 48 2.62 9.77 23.92
CA GLU A 48 3.25 11.05 23.60
C GLU A 48 3.87 11.08 22.19
N LYS A 49 4.13 9.91 21.60
CA LYS A 49 4.66 9.78 20.23
C LYS A 49 3.56 9.71 19.17
N LEU A 50 2.30 9.60 19.57
CA LEU A 50 1.17 9.55 18.65
C LEU A 50 0.78 10.98 18.27
N ASN A 51 0.64 11.25 16.97
CA ASN A 51 0.04 12.50 16.47
C ASN A 51 -1.50 12.53 16.64
N TYR A 52 -2.01 11.83 17.65
CA TYR A 52 -3.43 11.74 17.92
C TYR A 52 -3.87 12.90 18.83
N VAL A 53 -4.87 13.64 18.38
CA VAL A 53 -5.55 14.65 19.20
C VAL A 53 -6.99 14.19 19.38
N HIS A 54 -7.43 14.06 20.63
CA HIS A 54 -8.79 13.65 20.92
C HIS A 54 -9.77 14.75 20.46
N PRO A 55 -10.70 14.45 19.54
CA PRO A 55 -11.65 15.45 19.06
C PRO A 55 -12.55 15.87 20.22
N TYR A 56 -12.75 17.17 20.38
CA TYR A 56 -13.71 17.71 21.34
C TYR A 56 -14.74 18.57 20.61
N THR A 57 -16.00 18.42 20.98
CA THR A 57 -17.08 19.24 20.44
C THR A 57 -17.21 20.51 21.29
N ARG A 58 -16.99 21.68 20.69
CA ARG A 58 -17.30 22.96 21.33
C ARG A 58 -18.79 23.28 21.13
N ILE A 59 -19.57 23.20 22.20
CA ILE A 59 -20.99 23.61 22.20
C ILE A 59 -21.05 25.13 22.15
N ASN A 60 -21.88 25.70 21.26
CA ASN A 60 -22.16 27.13 21.24
C ASN A 60 -23.08 27.46 22.42
N ARG A 61 -22.65 28.37 23.30
CA ARG A 61 -23.40 28.77 24.50
C ARG A 61 -24.06 30.12 24.28
#